data_AF-V5HSN3-F1
#
_entry.id   AF-V5HSN3-F1
#
_cell.length_a   1.000
_cell.length_b   1.000
_cell.length_c   1.000
_cell.angle_alpha   90.00
_cell.angle_beta   90.00
_cell.angle_gamma   90.00
#
_symmetry.space_group_name_H-M   'P 1'
#
loop_
_entity.id
_entity.type
_entity.pdbx_description
1 polymer ?
#
loop_
_entity_poly.entity_id
_entity_poly.type
_entity_poly.pdbx_seq_one_letter_code
_entity_poly.pdbx_strand_id
1 'polypeptide(L)'
;MATFILLSVDLAKDKGIVPSEAIYLLHAFTAGDIAFRALTGFVIDSGFLSLEAVMLLGYLVQGFAYELLVWSETLPMMLLCSVLVGVSNGSRISLQAPSLIKSFGMDTLPIMMGGMVFCIGAFTLGRPALVGYFRDQLGDYRGLLHIIAIVNAVFFVVWTLRLLLQRRKQSRVEDPENEDKVCAKTENLLEADNS
;
A
#
# COMPACT_ATOMS: atom_id res chain seq x y z
N MET A 1 5.34 8.78 2.73
CA MET A 1 6.28 9.90 2.45
C MET A 1 6.52 10.82 3.66
N ALA A 2 5.59 11.70 4.05
CA ALA A 2 5.87 12.76 5.05
C ALA A 2 6.40 12.26 6.41
N THR A 3 5.87 11.16 6.94
CA THR A 3 6.34 10.58 8.21
C THR A 3 7.77 10.05 8.12
N PHE A 4 8.17 9.52 6.97
CA PHE A 4 9.53 9.04 6.73
C PHE A 4 10.54 10.18 6.68
N ILE A 5 10.16 11.33 6.10
CA ILE A 5 11.00 12.54 6.08
C ILE A 5 11.25 13.03 7.50
N LEU A 6 10.21 13.09 8.34
CA LEU A 6 10.35 13.44 9.76
C LEU A 6 11.26 12.45 10.49
N LEU A 7 10.97 11.14 10.34
CA LEU A 7 11.78 10.08 10.92
C LEU A 7 13.24 10.15 10.50
N SER A 8 13.56 10.48 9.25
CA SER A 8 14.95 10.57 8.79
C SER A 8 15.75 11.67 9.49
N VAL A 9 15.10 12.78 9.86
CA VAL A 9 15.71 13.88 10.61
C VAL A 9 15.85 13.51 12.08
N ASP A 10 14.81 12.91 12.67
CA ASP A 10 14.82 12.51 14.08
C ASP A 10 15.79 11.32 14.33
N LEU A 11 15.86 10.32 13.44
CA LEU A 11 16.83 9.22 13.54
C LEU A 11 18.27 9.70 13.44
N ALA A 12 18.54 10.68 12.58
CA ALA A 12 19.88 11.26 12.48
C ALA A 12 20.28 11.93 13.79
N LYS A 13 19.32 12.62 14.44
CA LYS A 13 19.52 13.27 15.73
C LYS A 13 19.71 12.27 16.88
N ASP A 14 18.88 11.24 16.97
CA ASP A 14 18.90 10.26 18.07
C ASP A 14 20.15 9.38 18.06
N LYS A 15 20.70 9.08 16.88
CA LYS A 15 21.89 8.24 16.74
C LYS A 15 23.21 9.02 16.74
N GLY A 16 23.17 10.32 16.96
CA GLY A 16 24.35 11.19 16.91
C GLY A 16 25.01 11.22 15.52
N ILE A 17 24.27 10.85 14.48
CA ILE A 17 24.75 10.84 13.09
C ILE A 17 24.75 12.28 12.59
N VAL A 18 25.81 12.65 11.86
CA VAL A 18 25.93 13.99 11.28
C VAL A 18 24.71 14.26 10.38
N PRO A 19 24.03 15.42 10.51
CA PRO A 19 22.84 15.76 9.71
C PRO A 19 23.06 15.65 8.19
N SER A 20 24.31 15.72 7.73
CA SER A 20 24.68 15.51 6.32
C SER A 20 24.30 14.12 5.80
N GLU A 21 24.37 13.09 6.65
CA GLU A 21 24.08 11.72 6.24
C GLU A 21 22.57 11.44 6.11
N ALA A 22 21.75 12.21 6.82
CA ALA A 22 20.29 12.11 6.73
C ALA A 22 19.77 12.40 5.31
N ILE A 23 20.48 13.26 4.60
CA ILE A 23 20.17 13.64 3.21
C ILE A 23 20.33 12.43 2.28
N TYR A 24 21.27 11.51 2.55
CA TYR A 24 21.42 10.29 1.76
C TYR A 24 20.22 9.35 1.90
N LEU A 25 19.60 9.26 3.08
CA LEU A 25 18.36 8.48 3.30
C LEU A 25 17.22 9.05 2.44
N LEU A 26 17.11 10.38 2.37
CA LEU A 26 16.11 11.06 1.57
C LEU A 26 16.36 10.87 0.07
N HIS A 27 17.61 10.94 -0.38
CA HIS A 27 17.97 10.65 -1.77
C HIS A 27 17.67 9.20 -2.14
N ALA A 28 18.01 8.24 -1.28
CA ALA A 28 17.72 6.83 -1.51
C ALA A 28 16.21 6.56 -1.59
N PHE A 29 15.43 7.19 -0.70
CA PHE A 29 13.97 7.13 -0.74
C PHE A 29 13.39 7.68 -2.06
N THR A 30 13.81 8.88 -2.45
CA THR A 30 13.29 9.55 -3.66
C THR A 30 13.72 8.84 -4.94
N ALA A 31 14.95 8.33 -5.01
CA ALA A 31 15.42 7.51 -6.12
C ALA A 31 14.59 6.24 -6.28
N GLY A 32 14.33 5.52 -5.18
CA GLY A 32 13.47 4.33 -5.18
C GLY A 32 12.03 4.63 -5.58
N ASP A 33 11.46 5.72 -5.07
CA ASP A 33 10.09 6.16 -5.36
C ASP A 33 9.89 6.46 -6.86
N ILE A 34 10.81 7.25 -7.46
CA ILE A 34 10.73 7.62 -8.87
C ILE A 34 10.93 6.40 -9.77
N ALA A 35 11.94 5.57 -9.49
CA ALA A 35 12.23 4.38 -10.30
C ALA A 35 11.05 3.42 -10.31
N PHE A 36 10.48 3.12 -9.14
CA PHE A 36 9.36 2.18 -9.05
C PHE A 36 8.04 2.76 -9.54
N ARG A 37 7.83 4.07 -9.52
CA ARG A 37 6.66 4.68 -10.18
C ARG A 37 6.61 4.33 -11.66
N ALA A 38 7.75 4.43 -12.36
CA ALA A 38 7.85 4.10 -13.78
C ALA A 38 7.70 2.58 -14.02
N LEU A 39 8.41 1.77 -13.21
CA LEU A 39 8.34 0.31 -13.32
C LEU A 39 6.93 -0.22 -13.06
N THR A 40 6.22 0.31 -12.06
CA THR A 40 4.87 -0.16 -11.71
C THR A 40 3.83 0.19 -12.76
N GLY A 41 3.98 1.33 -13.45
CA GLY A 41 3.18 1.63 -14.64
C GLY A 41 3.38 0.58 -15.72
N PHE A 42 4.64 0.27 -16.05
CA PHE A 42 4.98 -0.75 -17.05
C PHE A 42 4.50 -2.16 -16.66
N VAL A 43 4.63 -2.55 -15.38
CA VAL A 43 4.20 -3.86 -14.87
C VAL A 43 2.69 -4.04 -14.98
N ILE A 44 1.90 -2.97 -14.78
CA ILE A 44 0.45 -3.01 -14.98
C ILE A 44 0.10 -3.14 -16.45
N ASP A 45 0.74 -2.36 -17.31
CA ASP A 45 0.47 -2.39 -18.75
C ASP A 45 0.82 -3.75 -19.36
N SER A 46 1.81 -4.45 -18.79
CA SER A 46 2.19 -5.81 -19.18
C SER A 46 1.20 -6.90 -18.73
N GLY A 47 0.17 -6.58 -17.93
CA GLY A 47 -0.86 -7.52 -17.47
C GLY A 47 -0.37 -8.61 -16.49
N PHE A 48 0.88 -8.53 -16.02
CA PHE A 48 1.54 -9.61 -15.27
C PHE A 48 1.07 -9.72 -13.81
N LEU A 49 0.67 -8.61 -13.17
CA LEU A 49 0.20 -8.60 -11.78
C LEU A 49 -1.14 -7.87 -11.64
N SER A 50 -2.04 -8.46 -10.84
CA SER A 50 -3.29 -7.80 -10.49
C SER A 50 -3.01 -6.58 -9.60
N LEU A 51 -3.70 -5.47 -9.90
CA LEU A 51 -3.54 -4.19 -9.22
C LEU A 51 -3.64 -4.32 -7.69
N GLU A 52 -4.59 -5.13 -7.22
CA GLU A 52 -4.81 -5.43 -5.80
C GLU A 52 -3.62 -6.16 -5.15
N ALA A 53 -3.00 -7.11 -5.86
CA ALA A 53 -1.83 -7.83 -5.35
C ALA A 53 -0.62 -6.92 -5.19
N VAL A 54 -0.41 -5.98 -6.13
CA VAL A 54 0.68 -5.01 -6.03
C VAL A 54 0.46 -4.04 -4.87
N MET A 55 -0.77 -3.58 -4.65
CA MET A 55 -1.09 -2.74 -3.49
C MET A 55 -0.87 -3.47 -2.17
N LEU A 56 -1.30 -4.73 -2.08
CA LEU A 56 -1.10 -5.59 -0.91
C LEU A 56 0.39 -5.81 -0.60
N LEU A 57 1.19 -6.17 -1.61
CA LEU A 57 2.64 -6.31 -1.47
C LEU A 57 3.29 -4.98 -1.06
N GLY A 58 2.82 -3.85 -1.59
CA GLY A 58 3.30 -2.53 -1.21
C GLY A 58 3.11 -2.23 0.28
N TYR A 59 1.94 -2.54 0.85
CA TYR A 59 1.71 -2.34 2.29
C TYR A 59 2.51 -3.31 3.16
N LEU A 60 2.71 -4.56 2.73
CA LEU A 60 3.57 -5.53 3.43
C LEU A 60 5.02 -5.07 3.48
N VAL A 61 5.58 -4.74 2.31
CA VAL A 61 6.98 -4.30 2.20
C VAL A 61 7.19 -3.03 3.02
N GLN A 62 6.23 -2.10 2.99
CA GLN A 62 6.33 -0.90 3.81
C GLN A 62 6.26 -1.19 5.32
N GLY A 63 5.32 -2.02 5.77
CA GLY A 63 5.21 -2.40 7.17
C GLY A 63 6.48 -3.08 7.67
N PHE A 64 7.00 -4.04 6.91
CA PHE A 64 8.24 -4.74 7.21
C PHE A 64 9.45 -3.80 7.21
N ALA A 65 9.52 -2.86 6.27
CA ALA A 65 10.61 -1.87 6.25
C ALA A 65 10.59 -0.95 7.46
N TYR A 66 9.41 -0.57 7.97
CA TYR A 66 9.31 0.21 9.21
C TYR A 66 9.68 -0.60 10.44
N GLU A 67 9.28 -1.87 10.52
CA GLU A 67 9.70 -2.75 11.61
C GLU A 67 11.21 -2.96 11.60
N LEU A 68 11.81 -3.23 10.43
CA LEU A 68 13.28 -3.30 10.29
C LEU A 68 13.96 -1.99 10.67
N LEU A 69 13.33 -0.83 10.38
CA LEU A 69 13.88 0.46 10.74
C LEU A 69 14.02 0.63 12.26
N VAL A 70 13.07 0.10 13.05
CA VAL A 70 13.11 0.11 14.53
C VAL A 70 14.34 -0.63 15.05
N TRP A 71 14.65 -1.78 14.46
CA TRP A 71 15.77 -2.64 14.88
C TRP A 71 17.09 -2.28 14.22
N SER A 72 17.06 -1.45 13.18
CA SER A 72 18.26 -1.02 12.49
C SER A 72 19.04 -0.06 13.37
N GLU A 73 20.31 -0.35 13.64
CA GLU A 73 21.24 0.56 14.31
C GLU A 73 22.28 1.15 13.34
N THR A 74 22.46 0.53 12.18
CA THR A 74 23.49 0.87 11.20
C THR A 74 22.96 1.68 10.01
N LEU A 75 23.79 2.60 9.50
CA LEU A 75 23.46 3.48 8.37
C LEU A 75 23.11 2.71 7.07
N PRO A 76 23.81 1.62 6.70
CA PRO A 76 23.46 0.83 5.51
C PRO A 76 22.09 0.15 5.62
N MET A 77 21.72 -0.36 6.80
CA MET A 77 20.38 -0.93 7.02
C MET A 77 19.29 0.14 6.90
N MET A 78 19.53 1.33 7.45
CA MET A 78 18.60 2.45 7.32
C MET A 78 18.43 2.88 5.86
N LEU A 79 19.52 2.94 5.07
CA LEU A 79 19.46 3.22 3.64
C LEU A 79 18.63 2.17 2.89
N LEU A 80 18.85 0.88 3.18
CA LEU A 80 18.07 -0.20 2.57
C LEU A 80 16.57 -0.06 2.91
N CYS A 81 16.23 0.21 4.17
CA CYS A 81 14.85 0.46 4.58
C CYS A 81 14.25 1.68 3.89
N SER A 82 15.04 2.75 3.70
CA SER A 82 14.64 3.98 3.01
C SER A 82 14.23 3.69 1.56
N VAL A 83 15.04 2.89 0.86
CA VAL A 83 14.74 2.44 -0.50
C VAL A 83 13.45 1.62 -0.51
N LEU A 84 13.29 0.63 0.38
CA LEU A 84 12.07 -0.19 0.44
C LEU A 84 10.81 0.65 0.72
N VAL A 85 10.90 1.64 1.60
CA VAL A 85 9.82 2.59 1.88
C VAL A 85 9.53 3.46 0.65
N GLY A 86 10.55 3.87 -0.10
CA GLY A 86 10.40 4.60 -1.37
C GLY A 86 9.73 3.77 -2.45
N VAL A 87 10.23 2.56 -2.68
CA VAL A 87 9.70 1.60 -3.66
C VAL A 87 8.22 1.30 -3.41
N SER A 88 7.84 1.01 -2.17
CA SER A 88 6.46 0.73 -1.79
C SER A 88 5.56 1.96 -1.88
N ASN A 89 6.08 3.17 -1.65
CA ASN A 89 5.35 4.42 -1.81
C ASN A 89 5.10 4.72 -3.29
N GLY A 90 6.13 4.58 -4.12
CA GLY A 90 6.07 4.87 -5.55
C GLY A 90 5.08 3.97 -6.27
N SER A 91 5.08 2.67 -5.96
CA SER A 91 4.09 1.73 -6.51
C SER A 91 2.66 2.14 -6.17
N ARG A 92 2.36 2.42 -4.89
CA ARG A 92 1.00 2.75 -4.46
C ARG A 92 0.46 4.04 -5.06
N ILE A 93 1.28 5.08 -5.18
CA ILE A 93 0.83 6.35 -5.76
C ILE A 93 0.50 6.16 -7.25
N SER A 94 1.32 5.42 -8.00
CA SER A 94 1.03 5.11 -9.41
C SER A 94 -0.27 4.31 -9.57
N LEU A 95 -0.54 3.39 -8.64
CA LEU A 95 -1.68 2.46 -8.72
C LEU A 95 -2.99 3.03 -8.19
N GLN A 96 -2.95 4.10 -7.41
CA GLN A 96 -4.11 4.65 -6.74
C GLN A 96 -5.19 5.14 -7.72
N ALA A 97 -4.80 5.85 -8.78
CA ALA A 97 -5.73 6.33 -9.80
C ALA A 97 -6.41 5.17 -10.57
N PRO A 98 -5.68 4.21 -11.18
CA PRO A 98 -6.32 3.09 -11.87
C PRO A 98 -7.15 2.20 -10.93
N SER A 99 -6.76 2.05 -9.66
CA SER A 99 -7.56 1.33 -8.65
C SER A 99 -8.95 1.94 -8.47
N LEU A 100 -9.02 3.27 -8.45
CA LEU A 100 -10.23 4.02 -8.19
C LEU A 100 -11.13 4.01 -9.43
N ILE A 101 -10.54 4.21 -10.62
CA ILE A 101 -11.25 4.10 -11.90
C ILE A 101 -11.91 2.73 -12.03
N LYS A 102 -11.20 1.64 -11.69
CA LYS A 102 -11.76 0.28 -11.72
C LYS A 102 -12.93 0.08 -10.76
N SER A 103 -12.95 0.78 -9.63
CA SER A 103 -13.96 0.58 -8.57
C SER A 103 -15.19 1.49 -8.73
N PHE A 104 -15.01 2.73 -9.19
CA PHE A 104 -16.02 3.78 -9.15
C PHE A 104 -16.27 4.47 -10.51
N GLY A 105 -15.53 4.08 -11.55
CA GLY A 105 -15.57 4.71 -12.86
C GLY A 105 -14.73 6.00 -12.94
N MET A 106 -14.53 6.49 -14.16
CA MET A 106 -13.71 7.67 -14.43
C MET A 106 -14.36 8.98 -13.94
N ASP A 107 -15.69 9.04 -13.97
CA ASP A 107 -16.45 10.28 -13.72
C ASP A 107 -16.40 10.76 -12.25
N THR A 108 -16.24 9.81 -11.31
CA THR A 108 -16.17 10.12 -9.87
C THR A 108 -14.73 10.23 -9.34
N LEU A 109 -13.73 9.96 -10.19
CA LEU A 109 -12.31 9.94 -9.82
C LEU A 109 -11.85 11.25 -9.13
N PRO A 110 -12.13 12.46 -9.66
CA PRO A 110 -11.67 13.70 -9.04
C PRO A 110 -12.28 13.94 -7.66
N ILE A 111 -13.56 13.61 -7.48
CA ILE A 111 -14.30 13.78 -6.22
C ILE A 111 -13.73 12.83 -5.16
N MET A 112 -13.54 11.55 -5.52
CA MET A 112 -12.99 10.56 -4.60
C MET A 112 -11.52 10.83 -4.25
N MET A 113 -10.70 11.20 -5.25
CA MET A 113 -9.30 11.59 -5.02
C MET A 113 -9.21 12.84 -4.14
N GLY A 114 -10.03 13.86 -4.40
CA GLY A 114 -10.10 15.07 -3.59
C GLY A 114 -10.47 14.76 -2.13
N GLY A 115 -11.50 13.94 -1.92
CA GLY A 115 -11.91 13.50 -0.58
C GLY A 115 -10.81 12.71 0.14
N MET A 116 -10.13 11.78 -0.55
CA MET A 116 -9.00 11.06 0.02
C MET A 116 -7.86 11.99 0.42
N VAL A 117 -7.46 12.90 -0.47
CA VAL A 117 -6.37 13.86 -0.21
C VAL A 117 -6.75 14.81 0.92
N PHE A 118 -8.01 15.22 1.02
CA PHE A 118 -8.51 16.03 2.14
C PHE A 118 -8.36 15.30 3.47
N CYS A 119 -8.84 14.05 3.56
CA CYS A 119 -8.66 13.23 4.76
C CYS A 119 -7.18 13.05 5.10
N ILE A 120 -6.34 12.73 4.11
CA ILE A 120 -4.89 12.60 4.28
C ILE A 120 -4.27 13.91 4.80
N GLY A 121 -4.71 15.05 4.28
CA GLY A 121 -4.31 16.39 4.73
C GLY A 121 -4.68 16.63 6.19
N ALA A 122 -5.93 16.36 6.57
CA ALA A 122 -6.41 16.48 7.95
C ALA A 122 -5.59 15.61 8.91
N PHE A 123 -5.33 14.34 8.57
CA PHE A 123 -4.44 13.47 9.35
C PHE A 123 -3.01 14.02 9.40
N THR A 124 -2.51 14.60 8.31
CA THR A 124 -1.16 15.17 8.25
C THR A 124 -1.00 16.38 9.16
N LEU A 125 -2.05 17.20 9.33
CA LEU A 125 -2.06 18.31 10.29
C LEU A 125 -2.02 17.83 11.75
N GLY A 126 -2.61 16.67 12.05
CA GLY A 126 -2.53 16.06 13.39
C GLY A 126 -1.17 15.43 13.72
N ARG A 127 -0.35 15.10 12.71
CA ARG A 127 0.97 14.47 12.92
C ARG A 127 1.94 15.29 13.76
N PRO A 128 2.18 16.59 13.52
CA PRO A 128 3.11 17.36 14.34
C PRO A 128 2.68 17.46 15.82
N ALA A 129 1.38 17.50 16.10
CA ALA A 129 0.87 17.45 17.48
C ALA A 129 1.14 16.08 18.13
N LEU A 130 0.93 14.99 17.38
CA LEU A 130 1.23 13.64 17.85
C LEU A 130 2.73 13.42 18.07
N VAL A 131 3.56 13.84 17.12
CA VAL A 131 5.03 13.77 17.20
C VAL A 131 5.54 14.62 18.35
N GLY A 132 5.01 15.83 18.53
CA GLY A 132 5.35 16.70 19.66
C GLY A 132 5.01 16.06 21.01
N TYR A 133 3.84 15.43 21.12
CA TYR A 133 3.45 14.71 22.34
C TYR A 133 4.39 13.55 22.67
N PHE A 134 4.77 12.74 21.68
CA PHE A 134 5.72 11.64 21.87
C PHE A 134 7.14 12.13 22.19
N ARG A 135 7.55 13.23 21.56
CA ARG A 135 8.86 13.86 21.76
C ARG A 135 9.00 14.48 23.16
N ASP A 136 7.94 15.08 23.68
CA ASP A 136 7.99 15.83 24.94
C ASP A 136 7.75 14.94 26.19
N GLN A 137 7.07 13.81 26.06
CA GLN A 137 6.71 12.95 27.21
C GLN A 137 7.56 11.68 27.35
N LEU A 138 8.04 11.07 26.26
CA LEU A 138 8.70 9.76 26.29
C LEU A 138 10.17 9.77 25.86
N GLY A 139 10.62 10.78 25.12
CA GLY A 139 12.00 10.87 24.63
C GLY A 139 12.43 9.70 23.72
N ASP A 140 11.48 8.89 23.24
CA ASP A 140 11.74 7.66 22.50
C ASP A 140 10.74 7.48 21.35
N TYR A 141 11.24 7.48 20.11
CA TYR A 141 10.44 7.40 18.87
C TYR A 141 10.01 5.97 18.51
N ARG A 142 10.46 4.96 19.27
CA ARG A 142 10.09 3.55 19.06
C ARG A 142 8.58 3.33 19.11
N GLY A 143 7.87 4.01 20.01
CA GLY A 143 6.40 3.93 20.10
C GLY A 143 5.68 4.45 18.85
N LEU A 144 6.19 5.53 18.25
CA LEU A 144 5.62 6.11 17.03
C LEU A 144 5.76 5.15 15.84
N LEU A 145 6.91 4.49 15.72
CA LEU A 145 7.17 3.49 14.69
C LEU A 145 6.23 2.28 14.81
N HIS A 146 6.00 1.77 16.03
CA HIS A 146 5.04 0.69 16.24
C HIS A 146 3.60 1.10 15.89
N ILE A 147 3.17 2.32 16.22
CA ILE A 147 1.84 2.81 15.81
C ILE A 147 1.73 2.84 14.28
N ILE A 148 2.76 3.31 13.58
CA ILE A 148 2.80 3.33 12.11
C ILE A 148 2.76 1.90 11.55
N ALA A 149 3.48 0.96 12.16
CA ALA A 149 3.47 -0.45 11.77
C ALA A 149 2.07 -1.07 11.96
N ILE A 150 1.41 -0.82 13.11
CA ILE A 150 0.05 -1.29 13.39
C ILE A 150 -0.95 -0.72 12.39
N VAL A 151 -0.89 0.58 12.11
CA VAL A 151 -1.76 1.23 11.11
C VAL A 151 -1.55 0.60 9.73
N ASN A 152 -0.30 0.38 9.31
CA ASN A 152 -0.01 -0.31 8.06
C ASN A 152 -0.52 -1.77 8.06
N ALA A 153 -0.43 -2.47 9.19
CA ALA A 153 -0.97 -3.83 9.32
C ALA A 153 -2.50 -3.87 9.19
N VAL A 154 -3.22 -2.89 9.78
CA VAL A 154 -4.67 -2.76 9.60
C VAL A 154 -5.00 -2.53 8.12
N PHE A 155 -4.29 -1.63 7.43
CA PHE A 155 -4.48 -1.43 6.00
C PHE A 155 -4.20 -2.72 5.21
N PHE A 156 -3.13 -3.44 5.53
CA PHE A 156 -2.83 -4.73 4.91
C PHE A 156 -3.98 -5.74 5.08
N VAL A 157 -4.58 -5.84 6.28
CA VAL A 157 -5.73 -6.72 6.53
C VAL A 157 -6.95 -6.30 5.70
N VAL A 158 -7.25 -5.00 5.63
CA VAL A 158 -8.36 -4.47 4.82
C VAL A 158 -8.18 -4.80 3.33
N TRP A 159 -6.97 -4.60 2.80
CA TRP A 159 -6.66 -4.93 1.40
C TRP A 159 -6.68 -6.45 1.15
N THR A 160 -6.23 -7.25 2.12
CA THR A 160 -6.32 -8.72 2.05
C THR A 160 -7.78 -9.17 2.00
N LEU A 161 -8.64 -8.61 2.86
CA LEU A 161 -10.08 -8.87 2.84
C LEU A 161 -10.70 -8.47 1.50
N ARG A 162 -10.34 -7.31 0.94
CA ARG A 162 -10.79 -6.89 -0.40
C ARG A 162 -10.38 -7.87 -1.48
N LEU A 163 -9.13 -8.31 -1.49
CA LEU A 163 -8.63 -9.29 -2.46
C LEU A 163 -9.37 -10.63 -2.35
N LEU A 164 -9.60 -11.10 -1.11
CA LEU A 164 -10.38 -12.32 -0.86
C LEU A 164 -11.84 -12.19 -1.32
N LEU A 165 -12.48 -11.05 -1.06
CA LEU A 165 -13.85 -10.77 -1.50
C LEU A 165 -13.94 -10.68 -3.03
N GLN A 166 -12.96 -10.06 -3.69
CA GLN A 166 -12.91 -10.00 -5.16
C GLN A 166 -12.74 -11.40 -5.76
N ARG A 167 -11.82 -12.22 -5.21
CA ARG A 167 -11.65 -13.62 -5.64
C ARG A 167 -12.93 -14.43 -5.46
N ARG A 168 -13.62 -14.27 -4.32
CA ARG A 168 -14.92 -14.92 -4.07
C ARG A 168 -16.01 -14.47 -5.04
N LYS A 169 -16.06 -13.18 -5.38
CA LYS A 169 -17.03 -12.65 -6.34
C LYS A 169 -16.75 -13.17 -7.75
N GLN A 170 -15.47 -13.33 -8.11
CA GLN A 170 -15.08 -13.85 -9.42
C GLN A 170 -15.37 -15.35 -9.55
N SER A 171 -15.09 -16.17 -8.53
CA SER A 171 -15.53 -17.59 -8.53
C SER A 171 -17.05 -17.74 -8.57
N ARG A 172 -17.81 -16.82 -7.95
CA ARG A 172 -19.28 -16.89 -7.95
C ARG A 172 -19.90 -16.46 -9.29
N VAL A 173 -19.17 -15.71 -10.12
CA VAL A 173 -19.58 -15.30 -11.49
C VAL A 173 -19.16 -16.34 -12.53
N GLU A 174 -18.25 -17.26 -12.20
CA GLU A 174 -17.88 -18.41 -13.04
C GLU A 174 -18.84 -19.61 -12.85
N ASP A 175 -19.64 -19.62 -11.76
CA ASP A 175 -20.64 -20.65 -11.44
C ASP A 175 -22.06 -20.52 -12.09
N PRO A 176 -22.54 -19.36 -12.61
CA PRO A 176 -23.85 -19.30 -13.28
C PRO A 176 -23.84 -20.01 -14.64
N GLU A 177 -22.69 -20.05 -15.33
CA GLU A 177 -22.58 -20.75 -16.63
C GLU A 177 -22.61 -22.27 -16.47
N ASN A 178 -22.32 -22.79 -15.27
CA ASN A 178 -22.42 -24.21 -14.96
C ASN A 178 -23.86 -24.59 -14.59
N GLU A 179 -24.63 -23.73 -13.92
CA GLU A 179 -26.07 -23.95 -13.70
C GLU A 179 -26.85 -23.93 -15.02
N ASP A 180 -26.56 -23.00 -15.94
CA ASP A 180 -27.22 -22.94 -17.25
C ASP A 180 -26.86 -24.14 -18.14
N LYS A 181 -25.59 -24.62 -18.11
CA LYS A 181 -25.18 -25.83 -18.83
C LYS A 181 -25.77 -27.10 -18.24
N VAL A 182 -25.94 -27.18 -16.92
CA VAL A 182 -26.58 -28.31 -16.25
C VAL A 182 -28.09 -28.32 -16.56
N CYS A 183 -28.75 -27.16 -16.56
CA CYS A 183 -30.17 -27.05 -16.89
C CYS A 183 -30.43 -27.42 -18.36
N ALA A 184 -29.67 -26.86 -19.30
CA ALA A 184 -29.78 -27.17 -20.74
C ALA A 184 -29.48 -28.64 -21.06
N LYS A 185 -28.52 -29.26 -20.36
CA LYS A 185 -28.22 -30.70 -20.53
C LYS A 185 -29.34 -31.60 -19.98
N THR A 186 -30.03 -31.16 -18.94
CA THR A 186 -31.14 -31.92 -18.33
C THR A 186 -32.39 -31.86 -19.21
N GLU A 187 -32.66 -30.72 -19.84
CA GLU A 187 -33.78 -30.52 -20.77
C GLU A 187 -33.62 -31.39 -22.05
N ASN A 188 -32.41 -31.43 -22.63
CA ASN A 188 -32.13 -32.27 -23.80
C ASN A 188 -32.22 -33.78 -23.53
N LEU A 189 -31.96 -34.23 -22.29
CA LEU A 189 -32.10 -35.63 -21.91
C LEU A 189 -33.58 -36.04 -21.71
N LEU A 190 -34.44 -35.10 -21.32
CA LEU A 190 -35.89 -35.35 -21.18
C LEU A 190 -36.60 -35.36 -22.54
N GLU A 191 -36.15 -34.55 -23.51
CA GLU A 191 -36.69 -34.58 -24.88
C GLU A 191 -36.27 -35.84 -25.64
N ALA A 192 -35.08 -36.39 -25.37
CA ALA A 192 -34.59 -37.62 -26.01
C ALA A 192 -35.27 -38.91 -25.50
N ASP A 193 -35.84 -38.89 -24.28
CA ASP A 193 -36.55 -40.04 -23.69
C ASP A 193 -38.05 -40.05 -24.05
N ASN A 194 -38.56 -38.96 -24.64
CA ASN A 194 -39.97 -38.78 -24.99
C ASN A 194 -40.23 -38.85 -26.51
N SER A 195 -39.25 -39.33 -27.28
CA SER A 195 -39.30 -39.63 -28.73
C SER A 195 -39.09 -41.12 -28.99
#